data_AF-A0A1Y1SIY0-F1
#
_entry.id   AF-A0A1Y1SIY0-F1
#
_cell.length_a   1.000
_cell.length_b   1.000
_cell.length_c   1.000
_cell.angle_alpha   90.00
_cell.angle_beta   90.00
_cell.angle_gamma   90.00
#
_symmetry.space_group_name_H-M   'P 1'
#
loop_
_entity.id
_entity.type
_entity.pdbx_description
1 polymer ?
#
loop_
_entity_poly.entity_id
_entity_poly.type
_entity_poly.pdbx_seq_one_letter_code
_entity_poly.pdbx_strand_id
1 'polypeptide(L)'
;MVKRLHLKLRLGLAALLLAWGGGTTAQDALVDELVVGRSLDQAIRALEGELSRNPFDPVTLNNLAVRQADAGNYSEALALLERAHRLAPTHLMIESNLRDLRDWNQGRLPAEPATRRVTRDFDQRWPDVPPLWPAPQR
;
A
#
# COMPACT_ATOMS: atom_id res chain seq x y z
N MET A 1 21.68 -44.94 42.74
CA MET A 1 20.31 -44.83 42.18
C MET A 1 19.58 -43.83 43.07
N VAL A 2 19.11 -42.66 42.64
CA VAL A 2 18.14 -42.38 41.57
C VAL A 2 18.48 -41.05 40.87
N LYS A 3 18.01 -40.95 39.62
CA LYS A 3 18.41 -40.07 38.53
C LYS A 3 17.95 -38.60 38.69
N ARG A 4 18.72 -37.72 38.04
CA ARG A 4 18.47 -36.31 37.69
C ARG A 4 17.01 -36.03 37.32
N LEU A 5 16.45 -34.91 37.78
CA LEU A 5 15.24 -34.33 37.16
C LEU A 5 15.41 -32.82 36.96
N HIS A 6 14.98 -32.40 35.77
CA HIS A 6 15.49 -31.28 35.01
C HIS A 6 14.91 -29.91 35.38
N LEU A 7 15.82 -28.93 35.38
CA LEU A 7 15.58 -27.50 35.24
C LEU A 7 14.78 -27.21 33.96
N LYS A 8 13.59 -26.62 34.07
CA LYS A 8 12.88 -26.00 32.93
C LYS A 8 12.79 -24.50 33.16
N LEU A 9 13.84 -23.80 32.72
CA LEU A 9 13.85 -22.36 32.54
C LEU A 9 12.88 -22.05 31.40
N ARG A 10 11.80 -21.30 31.68
CA ARG A 10 10.85 -20.85 30.67
C ARG A 10 11.53 -19.77 29.83
N LEU A 11 11.81 -20.10 28.56
CA LEU A 11 12.14 -19.14 27.51
C LEU A 11 10.97 -18.16 27.37
N GLY A 12 11.22 -16.89 27.70
CA GLY A 12 10.30 -15.79 27.51
C GLY A 12 11.10 -14.52 27.28
N LEU A 13 10.80 -13.86 26.15
CA LEU A 13 11.32 -12.58 25.68
C LEU A 13 12.79 -12.52 25.22
N ALA A 14 12.94 -12.63 23.91
CA ALA A 14 13.47 -11.56 23.06
C ALA A 14 14.49 -10.62 23.71
N ALA A 15 15.75 -11.05 23.79
CA ALA A 15 16.92 -10.16 23.77
C ALA A 15 18.19 -11.01 23.82
N LEU A 16 18.61 -11.57 22.69
CA LEU A 16 20.03 -11.77 22.43
C LEU A 16 20.23 -12.13 20.97
N LEU A 17 20.72 -11.18 20.19
CA LEU A 17 21.80 -11.36 19.22
C LEU A 17 22.14 -9.97 18.65
N LEU A 18 22.82 -9.18 19.48
CA LEU A 18 23.76 -8.17 18.97
C LEU A 18 25.11 -8.86 18.85
N ALA A 19 25.63 -8.99 17.64
CA ALA A 19 27.06 -8.78 17.36
C ALA A 19 27.37 -8.95 15.86
N TRP A 20 27.74 -7.81 15.25
CA TRP A 20 28.79 -7.66 14.24
C TRP A 20 28.58 -8.26 12.85
N GLY A 21 28.09 -7.39 11.96
CA GLY A 21 28.18 -7.54 10.51
C GLY A 21 27.27 -6.51 9.87
N GLY A 22 27.82 -5.56 9.10
CA GLY A 22 27.11 -4.41 8.53
C GLY A 22 26.05 -4.77 7.49
N GLY A 23 24.91 -5.27 7.95
CA GLY A 23 23.65 -5.29 7.22
C GLY A 23 22.66 -4.43 7.97
N THR A 24 21.89 -3.62 7.24
CA THR A 24 20.65 -3.01 7.74
C THR A 24 19.92 -4.02 8.60
N THR A 25 19.70 -3.70 9.87
CA THR A 25 19.23 -4.71 10.80
C THR A 25 17.80 -5.08 10.42
N ALA A 26 17.41 -6.35 10.59
CA ALA A 26 16.01 -6.75 10.42
C ALA A 26 15.06 -5.89 11.28
N GLN A 27 15.57 -5.27 12.35
CA GLN A 27 14.89 -4.29 13.18
C GLN A 27 14.57 -3.00 12.42
N ASP A 28 15.52 -2.44 11.65
CA ASP A 28 15.31 -1.23 10.85
C ASP A 28 14.26 -1.48 9.76
N ALA A 29 14.38 -2.62 9.05
CA ALA A 29 13.40 -3.01 8.03
C ALA A 29 11.99 -3.25 8.62
N LEU A 30 11.90 -3.79 9.85
CA LEU A 30 10.63 -3.97 10.54
C LEU A 30 10.02 -2.64 11.01
N VAL A 31 10.86 -1.69 11.44
CA VAL A 31 10.42 -0.33 11.81
C VAL A 31 9.91 0.39 10.57
N ASP A 32 10.64 0.33 9.46
CA ASP A 32 10.21 0.93 8.18
C ASP A 32 8.89 0.33 7.70
N GLU A 33 8.75 -1.00 7.72
CA GLU A 33 7.50 -1.67 7.35
C GLU A 33 6.33 -1.25 8.25
N LEU A 34 6.55 -1.16 9.56
CA LEU A 34 5.51 -0.72 10.51
C LEU A 34 5.11 0.75 10.29
N VAL A 35 6.08 1.61 9.97
CA VAL A 35 5.85 3.03 9.68
C VAL A 35 5.10 3.19 8.36
N VAL A 36 5.50 2.45 7.32
CA VAL A 36 4.83 2.43 6.00
C VAL A 36 3.41 1.89 6.13
N GLY A 37 3.21 0.76 6.82
CA GLY A 37 1.88 0.20 7.04
C GLY A 37 0.96 1.17 7.80
N ARG A 38 1.48 1.83 8.85
CA ARG A 38 0.72 2.85 9.59
C ARG A 38 0.37 4.05 8.73
N SER A 39 1.29 4.53 7.89
CA SER A 39 1.05 5.69 7.04
C SER A 39 0.04 5.38 5.92
N LEU A 40 0.09 4.17 5.36
CA LEU A 40 -0.87 3.66 4.39
C LEU A 40 -2.29 3.59 4.98
N ASP A 41 -2.43 3.01 6.16
CA ASP A 41 -3.70 2.93 6.89
C ASP A 41 -4.30 4.31 7.19
N GLN A 42 -3.46 5.28 7.54
CA GLN A 42 -3.90 6.66 7.78
C GLN A 42 -4.38 7.32 6.49
N ALA A 43 -3.69 7.10 5.37
CA ALA A 43 -4.07 7.64 4.06
C ALA A 43 -5.42 7.09 3.59
N ILE A 44 -5.63 5.78 3.71
CA ILE A 44 -6.90 5.12 3.36
C ILE A 44 -8.06 5.73 4.16
N ARG A 45 -7.92 5.80 5.49
CA ARG A 45 -8.97 6.38 6.37
C ARG A 45 -9.28 7.84 6.03
N ALA A 46 -8.27 8.63 5.69
CA ALA A 46 -8.49 10.03 5.32
C ALA A 46 -9.32 10.16 4.03
N LEU A 47 -9.02 9.34 3.03
CA LEU A 47 -9.73 9.30 1.75
C LEU A 47 -11.16 8.76 1.89
N GLU A 48 -11.36 7.72 2.71
CA GLU A 48 -12.70 7.23 3.07
C GLU A 48 -13.54 8.33 3.75
N GLY A 49 -12.92 9.10 4.65
CA GLY A 49 -13.56 10.25 5.28
C GLY A 49 -13.95 11.36 4.30
N GLU A 50 -13.16 11.55 3.24
CA GLU A 50 -13.49 12.47 2.15
C GLU A 50 -14.65 11.96 1.28
N LEU A 51 -14.63 10.67 0.91
CA LEU A 51 -15.75 10.06 0.18
C LEU A 51 -17.04 10.05 0.99
N SER A 52 -16.96 9.99 2.32
CA SER A 52 -18.12 10.13 3.19
C SER A 52 -18.78 11.51 3.06
N ARG A 53 -18.01 12.56 2.73
CA ARG A 53 -18.52 13.92 2.47
C ARG A 53 -18.93 14.11 1.01
N ASN A 54 -18.16 13.57 0.07
CA ASN A 54 -18.47 13.59 -1.36
C ASN A 54 -18.29 12.19 -1.97
N PRO A 55 -19.34 11.37 -2.02
CA PRO A 55 -19.23 10.00 -2.54
C PRO A 55 -18.92 9.92 -4.04
N PHE A 56 -19.06 11.01 -4.78
CA PHE A 56 -18.97 11.04 -6.24
C PHE A 56 -17.71 11.77 -6.73
N ASP A 57 -16.71 11.96 -5.88
CA ASP A 57 -15.44 12.53 -6.31
C ASP A 57 -14.60 11.49 -7.07
N PRO A 58 -14.44 11.62 -8.41
CA PRO A 58 -13.63 10.68 -9.17
C PRO A 58 -12.15 10.71 -8.76
N VAL A 59 -11.64 11.83 -8.25
CA VAL A 59 -10.25 11.97 -7.83
C VAL A 59 -10.01 11.23 -6.52
N THR A 60 -10.85 11.45 -5.51
CA THR A 60 -10.74 10.72 -4.24
C THR A 60 -10.93 9.22 -4.45
N LEU A 61 -11.86 8.80 -5.33
CA LEU A 61 -12.02 7.38 -5.70
C LEU A 61 -10.75 6.81 -6.33
N ASN A 62 -10.12 7.53 -7.25
CA ASN A 62 -8.84 7.14 -7.85
C ASN A 62 -7.73 7.04 -6.79
N ASN A 63 -7.62 8.03 -5.91
CA ASN A 63 -6.59 8.08 -4.89
C ASN A 63 -6.74 6.95 -3.87
N LEU A 64 -7.98 6.65 -3.47
CA LEU A 64 -8.27 5.50 -2.61
C LEU A 64 -7.92 4.20 -3.32
N ALA A 65 -8.20 4.07 -4.62
CA ALA A 65 -7.84 2.88 -5.38
C ALA A 65 -6.33 2.64 -5.41
N VAL A 66 -5.52 3.70 -5.60
CA VAL A 66 -4.06 3.60 -5.54
C VAL A 66 -3.60 3.09 -4.19
N ARG A 67 -4.16 3.61 -3.09
CA ARG A 67 -3.82 3.15 -1.74
C ARG A 67 -4.31 1.74 -1.42
N GLN A 68 -5.48 1.36 -1.94
CA GLN A 68 -5.94 -0.03 -1.84
C GLN A 68 -5.04 -0.98 -2.63
N ALA A 69 -4.53 -0.57 -3.79
CA ALA A 69 -3.55 -1.36 -4.55
C ALA A 69 -2.20 -1.47 -3.82
N ASP A 70 -1.72 -0.40 -3.18
CA ASP A 70 -0.53 -0.42 -2.30
C ASP A 70 -0.72 -1.42 -1.14
N ALA A 71 -1.93 -1.50 -0.58
CA ALA A 71 -2.29 -2.44 0.47
C ALA A 71 -2.51 -3.89 -0.02
N GLY A 72 -2.43 -4.13 -1.34
CA GLY A 72 -2.68 -5.43 -1.96
C GLY A 72 -4.16 -5.77 -2.18
N ASN A 73 -5.07 -4.82 -1.92
CA ASN A 73 -6.52 -4.96 -2.10
C ASN A 73 -6.92 -4.66 -3.56
N TYR A 74 -6.38 -5.41 -4.52
CA TYR A 74 -6.52 -5.13 -5.95
C TYR A 74 -7.97 -5.19 -6.47
N SER A 75 -8.80 -6.06 -5.91
CA SER A 75 -10.22 -6.18 -6.29
C SER A 75 -11.00 -4.90 -5.96
N GLU A 76 -10.73 -4.33 -4.78
CA GLU A 76 -11.34 -3.08 -4.33
C GLU A 76 -10.79 -1.89 -5.13
N ALA A 77 -9.48 -1.84 -5.35
CA ALA A 77 -8.85 -0.83 -6.19
C ALA A 77 -9.47 -0.80 -7.60
N LEU A 78 -9.72 -1.97 -8.20
CA LEU A 78 -10.36 -2.07 -9.51
C LEU A 78 -11.78 -1.50 -9.49
N ALA A 79 -12.59 -1.89 -8.49
CA ALA A 79 -13.96 -1.38 -8.37
C ALA A 79 -14.02 0.15 -8.19
N LEU A 80 -13.08 0.71 -7.43
CA LEU A 80 -12.94 2.15 -7.22
C LEU A 80 -12.54 2.88 -8.52
N LEU A 81 -11.55 2.37 -9.25
CA LEU A 81 -11.14 2.94 -10.55
C LEU A 81 -12.25 2.86 -11.60
N GLU A 82 -13.01 1.77 -11.64
CA GLU A 82 -14.16 1.64 -12.53
C GLU A 82 -15.24 2.67 -12.20
N ARG A 83 -15.48 2.93 -10.91
CA ARG A 83 -16.40 3.98 -10.48
C ARG A 83 -15.88 5.37 -10.84
N ALA A 84 -14.61 5.64 -10.58
CA ALA A 84 -13.96 6.90 -10.94
C ALA A 84 -14.04 7.17 -12.45
N HIS A 85 -13.79 6.14 -13.27
CA HIS A 85 -13.85 6.23 -14.73
C HIS A 85 -15.29 6.48 -15.25
N ARG A 86 -16.31 5.88 -14.63
CA ARG A 86 -17.72 6.20 -14.97
C ARG A 86 -18.07 7.66 -14.71
N LEU A 87 -17.48 8.27 -13.67
CA LEU A 87 -17.73 9.66 -13.29
C LEU A 87 -16.90 10.65 -14.13
N ALA A 88 -15.69 10.25 -14.57
CA ALA A 88 -14.77 11.08 -15.35
C ALA A 88 -14.09 10.27 -16.47
N PRO A 89 -14.84 9.92 -17.54
CA PRO A 89 -14.36 8.98 -18.56
C PRO A 89 -13.18 9.50 -19.40
N THR A 90 -12.99 10.82 -19.48
CA THR A 90 -11.91 11.46 -20.23
C THR A 90 -10.70 11.83 -19.36
N HIS A 91 -10.68 11.43 -18.08
CA HIS A 91 -9.60 11.76 -17.17
C HIS A 91 -8.41 10.80 -17.35
N LEU A 92 -7.35 11.28 -18.00
CA LEU A 92 -6.20 10.48 -18.43
C LEU A 92 -5.56 9.64 -17.31
N MET A 93 -5.40 10.20 -16.10
CA MET A 93 -4.81 9.46 -14.97
C MET A 93 -5.68 8.28 -14.52
N ILE A 94 -7.01 8.46 -14.47
CA ILE A 94 -7.96 7.43 -14.08
C ILE A 94 -7.98 6.32 -15.13
N GLU A 95 -8.00 6.71 -16.41
CA GLU A 95 -7.90 5.78 -17.54
C GLU A 95 -6.61 4.96 -17.49
N SER A 96 -5.46 5.59 -17.23
CA SER A 96 -4.17 4.91 -17.11
C SER A 96 -4.18 3.90 -15.97
N ASN A 97 -4.52 4.34 -14.75
CA ASN A 97 -4.55 3.48 -13.57
C ASN A 97 -5.48 2.28 -13.75
N LEU A 98 -6.66 2.49 -14.38
CA LEU A 98 -7.60 1.41 -14.67
C LEU A 98 -7.05 0.41 -15.69
N ARG A 99 -6.44 0.90 -16.78
CA ARG A 99 -5.79 0.06 -17.79
C ARG A 99 -4.66 -0.76 -17.18
N ASP A 100 -3.77 -0.11 -16.43
CA ASP A 100 -2.59 -0.76 -15.84
C ASP A 100 -3.01 -1.86 -14.84
N LEU A 101 -3.99 -1.57 -13.99
CA LEU A 101 -4.50 -2.57 -13.03
C LEU A 101 -5.22 -3.73 -13.72
N ARG A 102 -5.95 -3.48 -14.81
CA ARG A 102 -6.59 -4.54 -15.61
C ARG A 102 -5.56 -5.41 -16.32
N ASP A 103 -4.53 -4.82 -16.91
CA ASP A 103 -3.46 -5.56 -17.56
C ASP A 103 -2.70 -6.42 -16.55
N TRP A 104 -2.45 -5.91 -15.34
CA TRP A 104 -1.90 -6.70 -14.23
C TRP A 104 -2.83 -7.87 -13.83
N ASN A 105 -4.12 -7.61 -13.62
CA ASN A 105 -5.10 -8.63 -13.23
C ASN A 105 -5.28 -9.73 -14.30
N GLN A 106 -4.98 -9.43 -15.56
CA GLN A 106 -4.99 -10.37 -16.68
C GLN A 106 -3.65 -11.08 -16.90
N GLY A 107 -2.64 -10.83 -16.05
CA GLY A 107 -1.30 -11.40 -16.18
C GLY A 107 -0.50 -10.87 -17.38
N ARG A 108 -0.92 -9.73 -17.97
CA ARG A 108 -0.22 -9.07 -19.08
C ARG A 108 0.99 -8.25 -18.61
N LEU A 109 1.05 -7.95 -17.31
CA LEU A 109 2.22 -7.37 -16.64
C LEU A 109 2.85 -8.43 -15.70
N PRO A 110 4.19 -8.45 -15.52
CA PRO A 110 4.84 -9.43 -14.64
C PRO A 110 4.31 -9.31 -13.20
N ALA A 111 4.32 -10.43 -12.47
CA ALA A 111 3.61 -10.70 -11.20
C ALA A 111 3.80 -9.70 -10.03
N GLU A 112 4.72 -8.75 -10.13
CA GLU A 112 4.77 -7.65 -9.18
C GLU A 112 3.97 -6.47 -9.72
N PRO A 113 2.90 -6.04 -9.03
CA PRO A 113 2.19 -4.82 -9.42
C PRO A 113 3.23 -3.70 -9.52
N ALA A 114 3.02 -2.79 -10.47
CA ALA A 114 3.89 -1.65 -10.63
C ALA A 114 4.06 -0.83 -9.33
N THR A 115 3.23 -1.03 -8.29
CA THR A 115 3.39 -0.48 -6.94
C THR A 115 4.46 -1.18 -6.09
N ARG A 116 4.57 -2.53 -6.11
CA ARG A 116 5.53 -3.25 -5.24
C ARG A 116 6.95 -3.23 -5.78
N ARG A 117 7.14 -3.19 -7.11
CA ARG A 117 8.48 -3.08 -7.69
C ARG A 117 9.18 -1.76 -7.32
N VAL A 118 8.37 -0.78 -6.94
CA VAL A 118 8.85 0.54 -6.60
C VAL A 118 9.30 0.57 -5.13
N THR A 119 8.98 -0.40 -4.26
CA THR A 119 9.54 -0.45 -2.87
C THR A 119 11.05 -0.58 -2.75
N ARG A 120 11.72 -1.04 -3.80
CA ARG A 120 13.20 -1.05 -3.85
C ARG A 120 13.80 0.05 -4.72
N ASP A 121 12.98 0.82 -5.42
CA ASP A 121 13.39 1.88 -6.36
C ASP A 121 12.47 3.12 -6.18
N PHE A 122 11.97 3.37 -4.96
CA PHE A 122 10.85 4.29 -4.63
C PHE A 122 11.25 5.76 -4.59
N ASP A 123 12.45 6.09 -5.04
CA ASP A 123 12.79 7.47 -5.38
C ASP A 123 12.25 7.87 -6.76
N GLN A 124 11.86 6.93 -7.63
CA GLN A 124 11.43 7.27 -8.99
C GLN A 124 10.26 6.41 -9.49
N ARG A 125 9.06 7.03 -9.47
CA ARG A 125 7.89 6.77 -10.33
C ARG A 125 6.80 5.85 -9.75
N TRP A 126 6.12 6.36 -8.73
CA TRP A 126 4.68 6.59 -8.83
C TRP A 126 4.43 8.10 -8.77
N PRO A 127 3.51 8.67 -9.56
CA PRO A 127 3.15 10.07 -9.39
C PRO A 127 2.62 10.27 -7.97
N ASP A 128 2.94 11.40 -7.35
CA ASP A 128 2.30 11.82 -6.10
C ASP A 128 0.80 11.57 -6.15
N VAL A 129 0.17 11.28 -5.00
CA VAL A 129 -1.29 11.18 -4.89
C VAL A 129 -1.88 12.33 -5.71
N PRO A 130 -2.58 12.01 -6.82
CA PRO A 130 -3.14 13.02 -7.70
C PRO A 130 -3.80 14.11 -6.85
N PRO A 131 -3.35 15.39 -6.90
CA PRO A 131 -3.85 16.42 -5.99
C PRO A 131 -5.36 16.47 -6.01
N LEU A 132 -6.02 16.88 -4.94
CA LEU A 132 -7.46 17.12 -5.02
C LEU A 132 -7.68 18.33 -5.95
N TRP A 133 -8.01 18.10 -7.23
CA TRP A 133 -8.26 19.18 -8.17
C TRP A 133 -9.52 19.92 -7.74
N PRO A 134 -9.47 21.23 -7.47
CA PRO A 134 -10.70 22.00 -7.31
C PRO A 134 -11.46 21.99 -8.64
N ALA A 135 -12.79 22.05 -8.56
CA ALA A 135 -13.67 22.06 -9.73
C ALA A 135 -13.21 23.11 -10.76
N PRO A 136 -13.33 22.85 -12.08
CA PRO A 136 -12.97 23.82 -13.10
C PRO A 136 -13.70 25.14 -12.84
N GLN A 137 -12.93 26.21 -12.63
CA GLN A 137 -13.49 27.57 -12.57
C GLN A 137 -14.09 27.85 -13.95
N ARG A 138 -15.41 28.06 -13.98
CA ARG A 138 -16.15 28.41 -15.19
C ARG A 138 -15.72 29.76 -15.73
#